data_AF-A0A7V4JGS0-F1
#
_entry.id   AF-A0A7V4JGS0-F1
#
_cell.length_a   1.000
_cell.length_b   1.000
_cell.length_c   1.000
_cell.angle_alpha   90.00
_cell.angle_beta   90.00
_cell.angle_gamma   90.00
#
_symmetry.space_group_name_H-M   'P 1'
#
loop_
_entity.id
_entity.type
_entity.pdbx_description
1 polymer ?
#
loop_
_entity_poly.entity_id
_entity_poly.type
_entity_poly.pdbx_seq_one_letter_code
_entity_poly.pdbx_strand_id
1 'polypeptide(L)'
;MSKRPRETANVGAGLWKATGMWAWLLFRISGLILVFYLGAHIVVISTSQWSEAGKTLNDLMKSFDHPVLVLLDLALVVAVLYHALNGVRVILMDFGVGVKSHKVVYWICMAVVVILFAVFAYVAFSFIATGKGVM
;
A
#
# COMPACT_ATOMS: atom_id res chain seq x y z
N MET A 1 7.17 -38.18 19.69
CA MET A 1 8.44 -37.44 19.83
C MET A 1 9.21 -37.55 18.52
N SER A 2 9.19 -36.51 17.67
CA SER A 2 9.72 -36.57 16.29
C SER A 2 11.27 -36.55 16.30
N LYS A 3 11.88 -37.60 15.77
CA LYS A 3 13.34 -37.82 15.66
C LYS A 3 13.95 -37.16 14.41
N ARG A 4 13.79 -35.85 14.24
CA ARG A 4 14.64 -35.12 13.28
C ARG A 4 15.58 -34.19 14.04
N PRO A 5 16.89 -34.20 13.76
CA PRO A 5 17.78 -33.19 14.30
C PRO A 5 17.23 -31.85 13.86
N ARG A 6 16.98 -30.95 14.82
CA ARG A 6 16.64 -29.56 14.50
C ARG A 6 17.93 -28.98 13.93
N GLU A 7 18.06 -29.06 12.62
CA GLU A 7 19.03 -28.28 11.86
C GLU A 7 18.93 -26.87 12.43
N THR A 8 20.02 -26.38 13.02
CA THR A 8 20.04 -25.08 13.68
C THR A 8 19.54 -24.09 12.67
N ALA A 9 18.29 -23.63 12.83
CA ALA A 9 17.72 -22.64 11.95
C ALA A 9 18.76 -21.52 11.89
N ASN A 10 19.22 -21.18 10.69
CA ASN A 10 20.11 -20.03 10.50
C ASN A 10 19.31 -18.77 10.88
N VAL A 11 19.17 -18.54 12.19
CA VAL A 11 18.24 -17.62 12.85
C VAL A 11 18.59 -16.15 12.59
N GLY A 12 19.79 -15.88 12.06
CA GLY A 12 20.23 -14.52 11.71
C GLY A 12 20.05 -14.15 10.24
N ALA A 13 20.50 -15.00 9.31
CA ALA A 13 20.65 -14.64 7.89
C ALA A 13 19.76 -15.43 6.92
N GLY A 14 19.23 -16.59 7.32
CA GLY A 14 18.37 -17.43 6.48
C GLY A 14 16.92 -16.93 6.40
N LEU A 15 16.43 -16.30 7.48
CA LEU A 15 15.05 -15.81 7.60
C LEU A 15 14.73 -14.68 6.63
N TRP A 16 15.67 -13.76 6.39
CA TRP A 16 15.51 -12.63 5.45
C TRP A 16 15.48 -13.05 3.98
N LYS A 17 15.91 -14.28 3.65
CA LYS A 17 15.80 -14.80 2.27
C LYS A 17 14.39 -15.32 1.95
N ALA A 18 13.53 -15.49 2.96
CA ALA A 18 12.18 -15.98 2.75
C ALA A 18 11.24 -14.85 2.30
N THR A 19 10.47 -15.10 1.23
CA THR A 19 9.44 -14.17 0.72
C THR A 19 8.44 -13.73 1.78
N GLY A 20 8.15 -14.60 2.77
CA GLY A 20 7.29 -14.27 3.90
C GLY A 20 7.83 -13.16 4.81
N MET A 21 9.16 -13.07 4.98
CA MET A 21 9.77 -12.06 5.84
C MET A 21 9.65 -10.65 5.24
N TRP A 22 9.88 -10.53 3.95
CA TRP A 22 9.66 -9.29 3.20
C TRP A 22 8.19 -8.89 3.17
N ALA A 23 7.30 -9.85 2.95
CA ALA A 23 5.86 -9.59 2.97
C ALA A 23 5.38 -9.08 4.34
N TRP A 24 5.96 -9.57 5.43
CA TRP A 24 5.69 -9.08 6.78
C TRP A 24 6.26 -7.68 7.01
N LEU A 25 7.52 -7.43 6.63
CA LEU A 25 8.19 -6.15 6.85
C LEU A 25 7.47 -5.02 6.09
N LEU A 26 7.18 -5.24 4.81
CA LEU A 26 6.47 -4.27 3.97
C LEU A 26 5.05 -4.00 4.48
N PHE A 27 4.40 -4.96 5.14
CA PHE A 27 3.06 -4.76 5.73
C PHE A 27 3.09 -3.81 6.93
N ARG A 28 4.13 -3.93 7.76
CA ARG A 28 4.35 -3.02 8.89
C ARG A 28 4.71 -1.62 8.40
N ILE A 29 5.63 -1.52 7.46
CA ILE A 29 6.07 -0.23 6.90
C ILE A 29 4.90 0.49 6.23
N SER A 30 4.14 -0.20 5.36
CA SER A 30 2.95 0.39 4.74
C SER A 30 1.91 0.84 5.77
N GLY A 31 1.65 0.04 6.81
CA GLY A 31 0.74 0.43 7.88
C GLY A 31 1.18 1.70 8.60
N LEU A 32 2.48 1.82 8.89
CA LEU A 32 3.04 3.02 9.52
C LEU A 32 2.91 4.25 8.62
N ILE A 33 3.20 4.11 7.32
CA ILE A 33 3.00 5.17 6.32
C ILE A 33 1.53 5.61 6.30
N LEU A 34 0.59 4.67 6.32
CA LEU A 34 -0.84 4.97 6.30
C LEU A 34 -1.32 5.67 7.56
N VAL A 35 -0.74 5.39 8.73
CA VAL A 35 -1.06 6.13 9.98
C VAL A 35 -0.67 7.60 9.86
N PHE A 36 0.56 7.89 9.40
CA PHE A 36 1.00 9.27 9.20
C PHE A 36 0.19 9.97 8.11
N TYR A 37 -0.07 9.28 7.00
CA TYR A 37 -0.93 9.79 5.93
C TYR A 37 -2.33 10.12 6.45
N LEU A 38 -2.96 9.23 7.21
CA LEU A 38 -4.31 9.46 7.74
C LEU A 38 -4.36 10.70 8.63
N GLY A 39 -3.35 10.91 9.48
CA GLY A 39 -3.24 12.13 10.29
C GLY A 39 -3.14 13.40 9.42
N ALA A 40 -2.21 13.41 8.46
CA ALA A 40 -2.06 14.52 7.52
C ALA A 40 -3.34 14.77 6.70
N HIS A 41 -3.99 13.69 6.24
CA HIS A 41 -5.20 13.72 5.44
C HIS A 41 -6.38 14.34 6.21
N ILE A 42 -6.57 13.94 7.47
CA ILE A 42 -7.60 14.54 8.34
C ILE A 42 -7.35 16.03 8.53
N VAL A 43 -6.10 16.45 8.79
CA VAL A 43 -5.75 17.87 8.97
C VAL A 43 -6.05 18.67 7.70
N VAL A 44 -5.60 18.19 6.54
CA VAL A 44 -5.81 18.87 5.24
C VAL A 44 -7.29 19.01 4.95
N ILE A 45 -8.09 17.94 5.08
CA ILE A 45 -9.54 18.01 4.81
C ILE A 45 -10.25 18.88 5.85
N SER A 46 -9.81 18.88 7.12
CA SER A 46 -10.39 19.74 8.17
C SER A 46 -10.22 21.23 7.88
N THR A 47 -9.20 21.64 7.09
CA THR A 47 -9.06 23.04 6.66
C THR A 47 -10.26 23.56 5.86
N SER A 48 -11.03 22.66 5.24
CA SER A 48 -12.28 23.00 4.54
C SER A 48 -13.33 23.62 5.47
N GLN A 49 -13.36 23.21 6.74
CA GLN A 49 -14.35 23.64 7.72
C GLN A 49 -13.96 24.96 8.41
N TRP A 50 -12.67 25.26 8.48
CA TRP A 50 -12.14 26.41 9.23
C TRP A 50 -11.80 27.61 8.36
N SER A 51 -11.84 27.45 7.03
CA SER A 51 -11.53 28.51 6.08
C SER A 51 -12.80 29.18 5.56
N GLU A 52 -12.80 30.52 5.47
CA GLU A 52 -13.85 31.27 4.78
C GLU A 52 -14.03 30.73 3.35
N ALA A 53 -15.22 30.18 3.08
CA ALA A 53 -15.62 29.61 1.80
C ALA A 53 -14.62 28.59 1.20
N GLY A 54 -13.82 27.90 2.03
CA GLY A 54 -12.87 26.87 1.58
C GLY A 54 -11.63 27.40 0.85
N LYS A 55 -11.31 28.69 0.94
CA LYS A 55 -10.16 29.31 0.25
C LYS A 55 -8.83 28.62 0.58
N THR A 56 -8.60 28.28 1.84
CA THR A 56 -7.39 27.60 2.31
C THR A 56 -7.27 26.19 1.71
N LEU A 57 -8.37 25.45 1.61
CA LEU A 57 -8.37 24.13 0.98
C LEU A 57 -8.05 24.26 -0.51
N ASN A 58 -8.67 25.21 -1.21
CA ASN A 58 -8.42 25.43 -2.64
C ASN A 58 -6.95 25.79 -2.91
N ASP A 59 -6.34 26.61 -2.05
CA ASP A 59 -4.92 26.95 -2.18
C ASP A 59 -4.00 25.76 -1.87
N LEU A 60 -4.36 24.90 -0.90
CA LEU A 60 -3.67 23.64 -0.67
C LEU A 60 -3.83 22.67 -1.86
N MET A 61 -5.02 22.58 -2.46
CA MET A 61 -5.26 21.73 -3.63
C MET A 61 -4.35 22.08 -4.81
N LYS A 62 -4.09 23.37 -5.05
CA LYS A 62 -3.10 23.80 -6.08
C LYS A 62 -1.69 23.28 -5.80
N SER A 63 -1.33 23.05 -4.54
CA SER A 63 -0.01 22.50 -4.22
C SER A 63 0.11 21.01 -4.60
N PHE A 64 -0.99 20.24 -4.61
CA PHE A 64 -0.98 18.83 -4.99
C PHE A 64 -0.65 18.57 -6.46
N ASP A 65 -0.80 19.59 -7.32
CA ASP A 65 -0.34 19.53 -8.72
C ASP A 65 1.20 19.52 -8.84
N HIS A 66 1.93 19.78 -7.75
CA HIS A 66 3.38 19.74 -7.76
C HIS A 66 3.89 18.31 -8.06
N PRO A 67 4.83 18.10 -9.00
CA PRO A 67 5.25 16.77 -9.46
C PRO A 67 5.69 15.81 -8.34
N VAL A 68 6.31 16.36 -7.28
CA VAL A 68 6.72 15.58 -6.10
C VAL A 68 5.51 15.02 -5.34
N LEU A 69 4.44 15.81 -5.19
CA LEU A 69 3.23 15.37 -4.49
C LEU A 69 2.45 14.35 -5.33
N VAL A 70 2.40 14.52 -6.64
CA VAL A 70 1.86 13.50 -7.55
C VAL A 70 2.62 12.17 -7.43
N LEU A 71 3.96 12.21 -7.35
CA LEU A 71 4.75 10.99 -7.13
C LEU A 71 4.45 10.35 -5.77
N LEU A 72 4.31 11.16 -4.73
CA LEU A 72 3.93 10.68 -3.39
C LEU A 72 2.53 10.07 -3.38
N ASP A 73 1.59 10.62 -4.14
CA ASP A 73 0.24 10.05 -4.31
C ASP A 73 0.31 8.69 -5.00
N LEU A 74 1.09 8.53 -6.07
CA LEU A 74 1.31 7.22 -6.70
C LEU A 74 1.90 6.21 -5.71
N ALA A 75 2.92 6.62 -4.94
CA ALA A 75 3.54 5.75 -3.93
C ALA A 75 2.53 5.37 -2.82
N LEU A 76 1.68 6.31 -2.42
CA LEU A 76 0.62 6.10 -1.45
C LEU A 76 -0.42 5.09 -1.95
N VAL A 77 -0.85 5.18 -3.22
CA VAL A 77 -1.79 4.20 -3.80
C VAL A 77 -1.21 2.79 -3.72
N VAL A 78 0.08 2.61 -4.05
CA VAL A 78 0.76 1.31 -3.88
C VAL A 78 0.74 0.87 -2.42
N ALA A 79 1.05 1.77 -1.48
CA ALA A 79 1.05 1.45 -0.05
C ALA A 79 -0.33 1.01 0.44
N VAL A 80 -1.41 1.70 0.05
CA VAL A 80 -2.80 1.36 0.38
C VAL A 80 -3.17 -0.01 -0.20
N LEU A 81 -2.97 -0.22 -1.51
CA LEU A 81 -3.33 -1.47 -2.19
C LEU A 81 -2.58 -2.67 -1.60
N TYR A 82 -1.27 -2.52 -1.40
CA TYR A 82 -0.46 -3.55 -0.76
C TYR A 82 -0.95 -3.85 0.65
N HIS A 83 -1.16 -2.81 1.48
CA HIS A 83 -1.59 -2.99 2.86
C HIS A 83 -2.96 -3.70 2.95
N ALA A 84 -3.95 -3.21 2.20
CA ALA A 84 -5.29 -3.78 2.22
C ALA A 84 -5.31 -5.25 1.76
N LEU A 85 -4.72 -5.56 0.60
CA LEU A 85 -4.72 -6.93 0.07
C LEU A 85 -3.89 -7.89 0.91
N ASN A 86 -2.77 -7.41 1.47
CA ASN A 86 -1.96 -8.24 2.36
C ASN A 86 -2.63 -8.45 3.73
N GLY A 87 -3.42 -7.49 4.21
CA GLY A 87 -4.28 -7.65 5.38
C GLY A 87 -5.36 -8.72 5.15
N VAL A 88 -6.06 -8.65 4.01
CA VAL A 88 -7.04 -9.68 3.61
C VAL A 88 -6.39 -11.05 3.53
N ARG A 89 -5.18 -11.15 2.96
CA ARG A 89 -4.41 -12.41 2.92
C ARG A 89 -4.18 -12.99 4.32
N VAL A 90 -3.76 -12.16 5.28
CA VAL A 90 -3.52 -12.60 6.66
C VAL A 90 -4.83 -13.07 7.30
N ILE A 91 -5.91 -12.31 7.16
CA ILE A 91 -7.23 -12.70 7.68
C ILE A 91 -7.68 -14.04 7.11
N LEU A 92 -7.56 -14.26 5.79
CA LEU A 92 -7.88 -15.54 5.16
C LEU A 92 -7.04 -16.70 5.72
N MET A 93 -5.75 -16.46 5.97
CA MET A 93 -4.87 -17.45 6.58
C MET A 93 -5.24 -17.76 8.03
N ASP A 94 -5.72 -16.79 8.80
CA ASP A 94 -6.21 -16.99 10.16
C ASP A 94 -7.47 -17.88 10.18
N PHE A 95 -8.31 -17.80 9.15
CA PHE A 95 -9.42 -18.73 8.92
C PHE A 95 -9.02 -20.09 8.34
N GLY A 96 -7.71 -20.34 8.15
CA GLY A 96 -7.20 -21.59 7.58
C GLY A 96 -7.23 -21.68 6.05
N VAL A 97 -7.66 -20.62 5.36
CA VAL A 97 -7.75 -20.58 3.89
C VAL A 97 -6.39 -20.22 3.30
N GLY A 98 -5.87 -21.05 2.39
CA GLY A 98 -4.63 -20.74 1.65
C GLY A 98 -3.33 -20.91 2.45
N VAL A 99 -3.37 -21.46 3.68
CA VAL A 99 -2.19 -21.65 4.55
C VAL A 99 -1.12 -22.54 3.90
N LYS A 100 -1.53 -23.66 3.27
CA LYS A 100 -0.60 -24.57 2.58
C LYS A 100 0.01 -23.96 1.31
N SER A 101 -0.66 -22.99 0.71
CA SER A 101 -0.29 -22.35 -0.56
C SER A 101 0.11 -20.89 -0.37
N HIS A 102 0.61 -20.52 0.82
CA HIS A 102 0.83 -19.13 1.23
C HIS A 102 1.68 -18.30 0.25
N LYS A 103 2.70 -18.91 -0.39
CA LYS A 103 3.53 -18.24 -1.40
C LYS A 103 2.71 -17.89 -2.66
N VAL A 104 1.87 -18.82 -3.11
CA VAL A 104 1.03 -18.62 -4.30
C VAL A 104 0.00 -17.53 -4.02
N VAL A 105 -0.68 -17.60 -2.88
CA VAL A 105 -1.67 -16.58 -2.48
C VAL A 105 -1.01 -15.19 -2.40
N TYR A 106 0.19 -15.09 -1.82
CA TYR A 106 0.92 -13.82 -1.79
C TYR A 106 1.18 -13.26 -3.20
N TRP A 107 1.70 -14.08 -4.12
CA TRP A 107 1.99 -13.63 -5.47
C TRP A 107 0.73 -13.27 -6.27
N ILE A 108 -0.39 -13.96 -6.04
CA ILE A 108 -1.69 -13.57 -6.60
C ILE A 108 -2.09 -12.18 -6.07
N CYS A 109 -2.00 -11.94 -4.75
CA CYS A 109 -2.27 -10.61 -4.20
C CYS A 109 -1.36 -9.55 -4.82
N MET A 110 -0.06 -9.83 -5.01
CA MET A 110 0.87 -8.88 -5.63
C MET A 110 0.53 -8.60 -7.09
N ALA A 111 0.11 -9.61 -7.86
CA ALA A 111 -0.36 -9.41 -9.23
C ALA A 111 -1.59 -8.50 -9.27
N VAL A 112 -2.54 -8.69 -8.34
CA VAL A 112 -3.71 -7.81 -8.22
C VAL A 112 -3.30 -6.37 -7.86
N VAL A 113 -2.38 -6.18 -6.92
CA VAL A 113 -1.83 -4.84 -6.59
C VAL A 113 -1.27 -4.17 -7.85
N VAL A 114 -0.43 -4.88 -8.62
CA VAL A 114 0.19 -4.33 -9.83
C VAL A 114 -0.84 -3.98 -10.90
N ILE A 115 -1.84 -4.83 -11.11
CA ILE A 115 -2.91 -4.58 -12.10
C ILE A 115 -3.72 -3.34 -11.70
N LEU A 116 -4.18 -3.26 -10.45
CA LEU A 116 -4.95 -2.12 -9.96
C LEU A 116 -4.15 -0.82 -10.00
N PHE A 117 -2.87 -0.88 -9.62
CA PHE A 117 -1.97 0.26 -9.72
C PHE A 117 -1.75 0.69 -11.17
N ALA A 118 -1.56 -0.25 -12.11
CA ALA A 118 -1.39 0.07 -13.53
C ALA A 118 -2.63 0.75 -14.12
N VAL A 119 -3.83 0.29 -13.75
CA VAL A 119 -5.09 0.94 -14.16
C VAL A 119 -5.16 2.36 -13.60
N PHE A 120 -4.88 2.54 -12.31
CA PHE A 120 -4.86 3.87 -11.69
C PHE A 120 -3.83 4.78 -12.36
N ALA A 121 -2.60 4.31 -12.55
CA ALA A 121 -1.51 5.06 -13.16
C ALA A 121 -1.83 5.46 -14.60
N TYR A 122 -2.48 4.58 -15.38
CA TYR A 122 -2.94 4.90 -16.73
C TYR A 122 -3.96 6.04 -16.73
N VAL A 123 -4.95 5.98 -15.84
CA VAL A 123 -5.99 7.03 -15.71
C VAL A 123 -5.39 8.36 -15.22
N ALA A 124 -4.49 8.30 -14.23
CA ALA A 124 -3.81 9.48 -13.71
C ALA A 124 -2.93 10.13 -14.80
N PHE A 125 -2.15 9.32 -15.53
CA PHE A 125 -1.28 9.82 -16.59
C PHE A 125 -2.07 10.42 -17.76
N SER A 126 -3.18 9.80 -18.19
CA SER A 126 -4.01 10.36 -19.25
C SER A 126 -4.63 11.70 -18.88
N PHE A 127 -5.02 11.87 -17.61
CA PHE A 127 -5.57 13.12 -17.10
C PHE A 127 -4.51 14.24 -17.15
N ILE A 128 -3.27 13.93 -16.72
CA ILE A 128 -2.14 14.86 -16.77
C ILE A 128 -1.74 15.19 -18.22
N ALA A 129 -1.68 14.19 -19.10
CA ALA A 129 -1.19 14.36 -20.47
C ALA A 129 -2.20 15.03 -21.41
N THR A 130 -3.49 14.82 -21.18
CA THR A 130 -4.55 15.20 -22.14
C THR A 130 -5.52 16.24 -21.58
N GLY A 131 -5.49 16.52 -20.27
CA GLY A 131 -6.44 17.41 -19.60
C GLY A 131 -7.89 16.88 -19.57
N LYS A 132 -8.12 15.67 -20.07
CA LYS A 132 -9.39 14.95 -20.09
C LYS A 132 -9.14 13.56 -19.50
N GLY A 133 -9.97 13.13 -18.56
CA GLY A 133 -9.91 11.76 -18.02
C GLY A 133 -10.18 10.73 -19.13
N VAL A 134 -9.87 9.46 -18.88
CA VAL A 134 -10.22 8.35 -19.79
C VAL A 134 -11.72 8.08 -19.74
N MET A 135 -12.55 8.95 -20.31
CA MET A 135 -13.95 8.71 -20.70
C MET A 135 -14.37 9.71 -21.78
#